data_AF-T0YJP9-F1
#
_entry.id   AF-T0YJP9-F1
#
_cell.length_a   1.000
_cell.length_b   1.000
_cell.length_c   1.000
_cell.angle_alpha   90.00
_cell.angle_beta   90.00
_cell.angle_gamma   90.00
#
_symmetry.space_group_name_H-M   'P 1'
#
loop_
_entity.id
_entity.type
_entity.pdbx_description
1 polymer ?
#
loop_
_entity_poly.entity_id
_entity_poly.type
_entity_poly.pdbx_seq_one_letter_code
_entity_poly.pdbx_strand_id
1 'polypeptide(L)' 'QWRRRGYAAAAVASLCQRLQRQDGALPILYTQLANPTSNRIYRRLGFRAVAEVTRYRFGAPGPATGT' A
#
# COMPACT_ATOMS: atom_id res chain seq x y z
N GLN A 1 -4.61 -18.36 11.71
CA GLN A 1 -3.55 -19.35 11.43
C GLN A 1 -2.20 -18.73 11.04
N TRP A 2 -2.15 -17.74 10.14
CA TRP A 2 -0.88 -17.21 9.58
C TRP A 2 -0.38 -15.87 10.14
N ARG A 3 -1.00 -15.33 11.20
CA ARG A 3 -0.58 -14.06 11.82
C ARG A 3 0.69 -14.24 12.66
N ARG A 4 1.42 -13.14 12.89
CA ARG A 4 2.62 -13.07 13.74
C ARG A 4 3.81 -13.95 13.29
N ARG A 5 3.80 -14.41 12.04
CA ARG A 5 4.88 -15.21 11.43
C ARG A 5 5.82 -14.41 10.52
N GLY A 6 5.64 -13.10 10.43
CA GLY A 6 6.51 -12.22 9.64
C GLY A 6 6.28 -12.22 8.13
N TYR A 7 5.37 -13.04 7.58
CA TYR A 7 5.18 -13.18 6.13
C TYR A 7 4.98 -11.86 5.38
N ALA A 8 4.11 -10.97 5.88
CA ALA A 8 3.88 -9.68 5.25
C ALA A 8 5.15 -8.80 5.23
N ALA A 9 5.93 -8.81 6.31
CA ALA A 9 7.18 -8.06 6.37
C ALA A 9 8.22 -8.64 5.40
N ALA A 10 8.36 -9.96 5.36
CA ALA A 10 9.28 -10.66 4.48
C ALA A 10 8.96 -10.43 2.99
N ALA A 11 7.69 -10.49 2.62
CA ALA A 11 7.24 -10.25 1.25
C ALA A 11 7.56 -8.82 0.79
N VAL A 12 7.24 -7.82 1.61
CA VAL A 12 7.51 -6.41 1.29
C VAL A 12 9.02 -6.13 1.23
N ALA A 13 9.79 -6.64 2.18
CA ALA A 13 11.24 -6.46 2.21
C ALA A 13 11.92 -7.05 0.97
N SER A 14 11.54 -8.28 0.58
CA SER A 14 12.07 -8.96 -0.61
C SER A 14 11.76 -8.17 -1.88
N LEU A 15 10.53 -7.65 -2.03
CA LEU A 15 10.17 -6.83 -3.19
C LEU A 15 10.96 -5.51 -3.22
N CYS A 16 11.05 -4.79 -2.10
CA CYS A 16 11.80 -3.53 -2.03
C CYS A 16 13.27 -3.72 -2.39
N GLN A 17 13.89 -4.77 -1.86
CA GLN A 17 15.28 -5.09 -2.15
C GLN A 17 15.51 -5.40 -3.63
N ARG A 18 14.54 -6.05 -4.28
CA ARG A 18 14.60 -6.34 -5.71
C ARG A 18 14.49 -5.06 -6.55
N LEU A 19 13.48 -4.23 -6.27
CA LEU A 19 13.27 -2.93 -6.94
C LEU A 19 14.50 -2.02 -6.85
N GLN A 20 15.13 -1.97 -5.67
CA GLN A 20 16.32 -1.15 -5.46
C GLN A 20 17.55 -1.70 -6.20
N ARG A 21 17.76 -3.02 -6.19
CA ARG A 21 18.95 -3.64 -6.79
C ARG A 21 18.88 -3.78 -8.30
N GLN A 22 17.72 -4.10 -8.84
CA GLN A 22 17.55 -4.39 -10.27
C GLN A 22 17.16 -3.13 -11.03
N ASP A 23 16.27 -2.31 -10.46
CA ASP A 23 15.67 -1.20 -11.18
C ASP A 23 16.19 0.17 -10.69
N GLY A 24 17.02 0.20 -9.65
CA GLY A 24 17.45 1.44 -9.00
C GLY A 24 16.30 2.26 -8.42
N ALA A 25 15.13 1.64 -8.25
CA ALA A 25 13.89 2.34 -7.93
C ALA A 25 13.76 2.61 -6.44
N LEU A 26 13.12 3.73 -6.10
CA LEU A 26 12.73 4.05 -4.73
C LEU A 26 11.31 3.52 -4.45
N PRO A 27 11.13 2.54 -3.55
CA PRO A 27 9.81 1.98 -3.27
C PRO A 27 8.90 2.99 -2.58
N ILE A 28 7.69 3.18 -3.13
CA ILE A 28 6.61 3.97 -2.55
C ILE A 28 5.35 3.10 -2.51
N LEU A 29 4.55 3.21 -1.46
CA LEU A 29 3.28 2.51 -1.36
C LEU A 29 2.16 3.44 -0.90
N TYR A 30 0.97 3.16 -1.39
CA TYR A 30 -0.28 3.70 -0.84
C TYR A 30 -0.87 2.68 0.11
N THR A 31 -1.36 3.13 1.25
CA THR A 31 -1.98 2.25 2.24
C THR A 31 -3.19 2.92 2.91
N GLN A 32 -4.05 2.10 3.51
CA GLN A 32 -5.20 2.59 4.25
C GLN A 32 -4.75 3.09 5.62
N LEU A 33 -4.98 4.37 5.91
CA LEU A 33 -4.66 4.99 7.20
C LEU A 33 -5.34 4.25 8.37
N ALA A 34 -6.57 3.78 8.16
CA ALA A 34 -7.34 3.04 9.15
C ALA A 34 -6.84 1.62 9.45
N ASN A 35 -5.78 1.12 8.79
CA ASN A 35 -5.20 -0.20 9.06
C ASN A 35 -3.89 -0.11 9.86
N PRO A 36 -3.96 0.00 11.21
CA PRO A 36 -2.77 0.16 12.05
C PRO A 36 -1.83 -1.05 12.02
N THR A 37 -2.34 -2.24 11.70
CA THR A 37 -1.53 -3.47 11.65
C THR A 37 -0.55 -3.42 10.49
N SER A 38 -1.01 -3.11 9.28
CA SER A 38 -0.15 -2.97 8.10
C SER A 38 0.80 -1.78 8.25
N ASN A 39 0.30 -0.64 8.75
CA ASN A 39 1.09 0.57 8.94
C ASN A 39 2.28 0.36 9.89
N ARG A 40 2.09 -0.44 10.95
CA ARG A 40 3.19 -0.84 11.85
C ARG A 40 4.27 -1.66 11.14
N ILE A 41 3.89 -2.52 10.20
CA ILE A 41 4.84 -3.32 9.41
C ILE A 41 5.66 -2.42 8.50
N TYR A 42 5.01 -1.53 7.74
CA TYR A 42 5.71 -0.63 6.83
C TYR A 42 6.70 0.29 7.57
N ARG A 43 6.29 0.86 8.71
CA ARG A 43 7.18 1.68 9.54
C ARG A 43 8.40 0.91 10.04
N ARG A 44 8.23 -0.35 10.45
CA ARG A 44 9.36 -1.21 10.87
C ARG A 44 10.32 -1.54 9.73
N LEU A 45 9.82 -1.55 8.49
CA LEU A 45 10.63 -1.74 7.28
C LEU A 45 11.31 -0.44 6.80
N GLY A 46 11.12 0.69 7.48
CA GLY A 46 11.73 1.97 7.14
C GLY A 46 10.88 2.89 6.28
N PHE A 47 9.62 2.53 5.97
CA PHE A 47 8.72 3.45 5.29
C PHE A 47 8.30 4.60 6.21
N ARG A 48 8.28 5.81 5.67
CA ARG A 48 7.78 7.03 6.33
C ARG A 48 6.48 7.50 5.70
N ALA A 49 5.58 8.04 6.52
CA ALA A 49 4.38 8.71 6.00
C ALA A 49 4.82 10.01 5.29
N VAL A 50 4.31 10.23 4.09
CA VAL A 50 4.65 11.40 3.26
C VAL A 50 3.43 12.30 3.07
N ALA A 51 2.29 11.72 2.72
CA ALA A 51 1.04 12.44 2.54
C ALA A 51 -0.16 11.52 2.80
N GLU A 52 -1.30 12.15 3.11
CA GLU A 52 -2.60 11.48 3.06
C GLU A 52 -3.19 11.65 1.66
N VAL A 53 -3.77 10.58 1.12
CA VAL A 53 -4.40 10.61 -0.19
C VAL A 53 -5.84 10.14 -0.11
N THR A 54 -6.72 10.89 -0.77
CA THR A 54 -8.13 10.51 -0.93
C THR A 54 -8.30 9.78 -2.25
N ARG A 55 -8.79 8.53 -2.18
CA ARG A 55 -9.07 7.72 -3.38
C ARG A 55 -10.51 7.91 -3.80
N TYR A 56 -10.72 8.41 -5.02
CA TYR A 56 -12.04 8.46 -5.66
C TYR A 56 -12.25 7.24 -6.54
N ARG A 57 -13.50 6.76 -6.62
CA ARG A 57 -13.94 5.76 -7.60
C ARG A 57 -15.20 6.27 -8.25
N PHE A 58 -15.14 6.50 -9.56
CA PHE A 58 -16.30 6.87 -10.34
C PHE A 58 -17.08 5.60 -10.71
N GLY A 59 -18.40 5.64 -10.48
CA GLY A 59 -19.31 4.62 -10.98
C GLY A 59 -19.66 4.88 -12.45
N ALA A 60 -20.28 3.89 -13.10
CA ALA A 60 -21.00 4.18 -14.33
C ALA A 60 -21.99 5.32 -14.06
N PRO A 61 -22.23 6.22 -15.02
CA PRO A 61 -23.30 7.20 -14.88
C PRO A 61 -24.59 6.46 -14.53
N GLY A 62 -25.36 7.01 -13.58
CA GLY A 62 -26.71 6.51 -13.33
C GLY A 62 -27.53 6.53 -14.63
N PRO A 63 -28.60 5.72 -14.74
CA PRO A 63 -29.41 5.71 -15.95
C PRO A 63 -29.83 7.15 -16.29
N ALA A 64 -29.58 7.56 -17.53
CA ALA A 64 -30.02 8.86 -18.03
C ALA A 64 -31.55 8.90 -17.86
N THR A 65 -32.02 9.66 -16.88
CA THR A 65 -33.45 9.91 -16.75
C THR A 65 -33.76 10.93 -17.84
N GLY A 66 -34.20 10.43 -18.99
CA GLY A 66 -34.63 11.26 -20.11
C GLY A 66 -35.78 12.18 -19.67
N THR A 67 -35.70 13.44 -20.08
CA THR A 67 -36.86 14.33 -20.20
C THR A 67 -37.16 14.48 -21.68
#